data_AF-A0A7K2YQC1-F1
#
_entry.id   AF-A0A7K2YQC1-F1
#
_cell.length_a   1.000
_cell.length_b   1.000
_cell.length_c   1.000
_cell.angle_alpha   90.00
_cell.angle_beta   90.00
_cell.angle_gamma   90.00
#
_symmetry.space_group_name_H-M   'P 1'
#
loop_
_entity.id
_entity.type
_entity.pdbx_description
1 polymer ?
#
loop_
_entity_poly.entity_id
_entity_poly.type
_entity_poly.pdbx_seq_one_letter_code
_entity_poly.pdbx_strand_id
1 'polypeptide(L)'
;MNEWELWRQDDNGARFRIRGYTDRVAAFAGLLVIESGMPHKQVYWVEGPRAPACPTLAAAADLIEVATAGREPSPAAFVAAFRHVGVSLRDEQRLAPDTIAAVFRAAWDTAVPDTDPAAATDVACGDTRLLLSRATAGLRAHEVDAVLRWPDLVGLVVAAPC
;
A
#
# COMPACT_ATOMS: atom_id res chain seq x y z
N MET A 1 21.48 -9.14 6.79
CA MET A 1 21.40 -9.25 5.32
C MET A 1 20.05 -8.69 4.90
N ASN A 2 20.01 -7.84 3.87
CA ASN A 2 18.76 -7.36 3.29
C ASN A 2 18.44 -8.25 2.10
N GLU A 3 17.42 -9.09 2.21
CA GLU A 3 17.06 -10.08 1.19
C GLU A 3 16.38 -9.45 -0.04
N TRP A 4 15.82 -8.27 0.14
CA TRP A 4 15.09 -7.54 -0.90
C TRP A 4 15.74 -6.19 -1.15
N GLU A 5 15.75 -5.76 -2.40
CA GLU A 5 16.43 -4.55 -2.83
C GLU A 5 15.53 -3.73 -3.74
N LEU A 6 15.39 -2.44 -3.44
CA LEU A 6 14.75 -1.48 -4.33
C LEU A 6 15.81 -0.83 -5.20
N TRP A 7 15.60 -0.88 -6.50
CA TRP A 7 16.52 -0.41 -7.51
C TRP A 7 15.91 0.70 -8.36
N ARG A 8 16.78 1.50 -8.95
CA ARG A 8 16.47 2.54 -9.94
C ARG A 8 17.34 2.35 -11.16
N GLN A 9 16.79 2.61 -12.33
CA GLN A 9 17.52 2.80 -13.58
C GLN A 9 17.21 4.20 -14.10
N ASP A 10 18.27 4.96 -14.41
CA ASP A 10 18.13 6.27 -15.06
C ASP A 10 17.98 6.15 -16.58
N ASP A 11 17.83 7.30 -17.25
CA ASP A 11 17.66 7.40 -18.70
C ASP A 11 18.93 7.03 -19.49
N ASN A 12 20.10 6.98 -18.83
CA ASN A 12 21.35 6.50 -19.40
C ASN A 12 21.53 4.97 -19.22
N GLY A 13 20.57 4.31 -18.58
CA GLY A 13 20.60 2.88 -18.31
C GLY A 13 21.44 2.49 -17.08
N ALA A 14 21.94 3.45 -16.31
CA ALA A 14 22.70 3.15 -15.11
C ALA A 14 21.78 2.67 -13.98
N ARG A 15 22.14 1.53 -13.38
CA ARG A 15 21.38 0.87 -12.31
C ARG A 15 21.98 1.20 -10.94
N PHE A 16 21.13 1.66 -10.02
CA PHE A 16 21.51 2.02 -8.66
C PHE A 16 20.61 1.33 -7.65
N ARG A 17 21.21 0.70 -6.64
CA ARG A 17 20.46 0.23 -5.47
C ARG A 17 20.10 1.43 -4.60
N ILE A 18 18.82 1.59 -4.31
CA ILE A 18 18.30 2.67 -3.46
C ILE A 18 18.33 2.27 -2.00
N ARG A 19 17.76 1.10 -1.69
CA ARG A 19 17.58 0.63 -0.31
C ARG A 19 17.47 -0.89 -0.27
N GLY A 20 17.87 -1.48 0.85
CA GLY A 20 17.58 -2.88 1.16
C GLY A 20 16.48 -3.02 2.20
N TYR A 21 15.75 -4.12 2.11
CA TYR A 21 14.65 -4.49 2.98
C TYR A 21 14.79 -5.94 3.45
N THR A 22 14.23 -6.23 4.61
CA THR A 22 14.19 -7.58 5.18
C THR A 22 13.04 -8.41 4.62
N ASP A 23 11.98 -7.77 4.12
CA ASP A 23 10.80 -8.45 3.58
C ASP A 23 10.31 -7.82 2.27
N ARG A 24 9.64 -8.65 1.47
CA ARG A 24 9.13 -8.31 0.12
C ARG A 24 8.12 -7.17 0.15
N VAL A 25 7.21 -7.19 1.12
CA VAL A 25 6.11 -6.22 1.22
C VAL A 25 6.63 -4.84 1.63
N ALA A 26 7.64 -4.76 2.49
CA ALA A 26 8.36 -3.52 2.77
C ALA A 26 9.03 -2.94 1.53
N ALA A 27 9.66 -3.80 0.71
CA ALA A 27 10.32 -3.36 -0.51
C ALA A 27 9.32 -2.79 -1.52
N PHE A 28 8.19 -3.45 -1.72
CA PHE A 28 7.11 -2.92 -2.55
C PHE A 28 6.44 -1.67 -1.96
N ALA A 29 6.28 -1.59 -0.64
CA ALA A 29 5.76 -0.38 -0.01
C ALA A 29 6.70 0.81 -0.30
N GLY A 30 8.01 0.60 -0.21
CA GLY A 30 9.00 1.60 -0.60
C GLY A 30 8.96 1.98 -2.08
N LEU A 31 8.72 1.01 -2.97
CA LEU A 31 8.51 1.28 -4.40
C LEU A 31 7.29 2.18 -4.62
N LEU A 32 6.14 1.84 -4.02
CA LEU A 32 4.89 2.59 -4.17
C LEU A 32 5.03 4.04 -3.70
N VAL A 33 5.76 4.29 -2.60
CA VAL A 33 6.03 5.65 -2.11
C VAL A 33 6.89 6.46 -3.08
N ILE A 34 7.82 5.83 -3.79
CA ILE A 34 8.61 6.54 -4.81
C ILE A 34 7.73 6.85 -6.02
N GLU A 35 6.99 5.85 -6.51
CA GLU A 35 6.15 5.99 -7.70
C GLU A 35 4.95 6.93 -7.49
N SER A 36 4.53 7.16 -6.25
CA SER A 36 3.47 8.13 -5.95
C SER A 36 3.91 9.59 -6.05
N GLY A 37 5.22 9.84 -6.16
CA GLY A 37 5.79 11.17 -6.33
C GLY A 37 5.55 11.78 -7.70
N MET A 38 6.34 12.82 -8.02
CA MET A 38 6.28 13.48 -9.32
C MET A 38 6.69 12.50 -10.44
N PRO A 39 6.05 12.55 -11.63
CA PRO A 39 6.46 11.76 -12.78
C PRO A 39 7.94 11.96 -13.07
N HIS A 40 8.68 10.85 -13.09
CA HIS A 40 10.11 10.82 -13.33
C HIS A 40 10.44 9.91 -14.51
N LYS A 41 11.50 10.24 -15.25
CA LYS A 41 12.00 9.42 -16.38
C LYS A 41 12.72 8.13 -15.95
N GLN A 42 12.79 7.88 -14.65
CA GLN A 42 13.51 6.76 -14.05
C GLN A 42 12.57 5.57 -13.88
N VAL A 43 13.11 4.37 -14.05
CA VAL A 43 12.41 3.11 -13.80
C VAL A 43 12.83 2.59 -12.44
N TYR A 44 11.88 2.08 -11.66
CA TYR A 44 12.11 1.52 -10.34
C TYR A 44 11.59 0.08 -10.29
N TRP A 45 12.27 -0.80 -9.57
CA TRP A 45 11.81 -2.18 -9.37
C TRP A 45 12.36 -2.77 -8.07
N VAL A 46 11.70 -3.84 -7.60
CA VAL A 46 12.16 -4.65 -6.47
C VAL A 46 12.85 -5.91 -7.00
N GLU A 47 14.04 -6.20 -6.48
CA GLU A 47 14.81 -7.41 -6.75
C GLU A 47 14.94 -8.23 -5.46
N GLY A 48 14.77 -9.55 -5.56
CA GLY A 48 14.80 -10.48 -4.44
C GLY A 48 14.28 -11.87 -4.82
N PRO A 49 14.06 -12.77 -3.85
CA PRO A 49 13.49 -14.10 -4.09
C PRO A 49 12.21 -14.09 -4.94
N ARG A 50 11.92 -15.16 -5.68
CA ARG A 50 10.71 -15.20 -6.53
C ARG A 50 9.42 -15.51 -5.78
N ALA A 51 9.51 -16.11 -4.61
CA ALA A 51 8.35 -16.51 -3.84
C ALA A 51 7.53 -15.27 -3.39
N PRO A 52 6.20 -15.30 -3.54
CA PRO A 52 5.34 -14.28 -2.94
C PRO A 52 5.39 -14.38 -1.41
N ALA A 53 5.23 -13.26 -0.72
CA ALA A 53 5.10 -13.27 0.73
C ALA A 53 3.67 -13.63 1.14
N CYS A 54 2.70 -13.16 0.37
CA CYS A 54 1.27 -13.40 0.51
C CYS A 54 0.80 -14.21 -0.71
N PRO A 55 0.60 -15.53 -0.59
CA PRO A 55 0.08 -16.34 -1.69
C PRO A 55 -1.42 -16.10 -1.96
N THR A 56 -2.16 -15.51 -1.01
CA THR A 56 -3.61 -15.31 -1.09
C THR A 56 -4.03 -13.95 -0.52
N LEU A 57 -5.26 -13.52 -0.82
CA LEU A 57 -5.86 -12.30 -0.25
C LEU A 57 -6.03 -12.39 1.27
N ALA A 58 -6.34 -13.58 1.80
CA ALA A 58 -6.39 -13.81 3.24
C ALA A 58 -5.01 -13.63 3.90
N ALA A 59 -3.94 -14.15 3.28
CA ALA A 59 -2.57 -13.93 3.77
C ALA A 59 -2.15 -12.45 3.70
N ALA A 60 -2.62 -11.71 2.70
CA ALA A 60 -2.43 -10.26 2.66
C ALA A 60 -3.18 -9.55 3.79
N ALA A 61 -4.43 -9.96 4.08
CA ALA A 61 -5.23 -9.42 5.18
C ALA A 61 -4.54 -9.61 6.55
N ASP A 62 -4.01 -10.80 6.82
CA ASP A 62 -3.27 -11.08 8.06
C ASP A 62 -2.01 -10.22 8.17
N LEU A 63 -1.29 -10.04 7.05
CA LEU A 63 -0.09 -9.21 7.02
C LEU A 63 -0.40 -7.72 7.21
N ILE A 64 -1.52 -7.23 6.68
CA ILE A 64 -1.97 -5.84 6.88
C ILE A 64 -2.18 -5.55 8.37
N GLU A 65 -2.80 -6.47 9.11
CA GLU A 65 -3.03 -6.32 10.54
C GLU A 65 -1.71 -6.23 11.33
N VAL A 66 -0.72 -7.05 10.96
CA VAL A 66 0.62 -6.99 11.55
C VAL A 66 1.36 -5.70 11.16
N ALA A 67 1.36 -5.34 9.89
CA ALA A 67 2.10 -4.19 9.36
C ALA A 67 1.55 -2.84 9.89
N THR A 68 0.29 -2.82 10.29
CA THR A 68 -0.39 -1.63 10.81
C THR A 68 -0.49 -1.62 12.34
N ALA A 69 0.28 -2.42 13.08
CA ALA A 69 0.19 -2.49 14.54
C ALA A 69 0.74 -1.26 15.30
N GLY A 70 1.34 -0.29 14.60
CA GLY A 70 2.00 0.87 15.17
C GLY A 70 1.05 2.00 15.62
N ARG A 71 1.60 3.22 15.71
CA ARG A 71 0.83 4.44 16.00
C ARG A 71 -0.18 4.68 14.90
N GLU A 72 -1.43 4.83 15.29
CA GLU A 72 -2.55 4.99 14.37
C GLU A 72 -2.64 6.42 13.81
N PRO A 73 -2.74 6.57 12.47
CA PRO A 73 -3.03 7.85 11.83
C PRO A 73 -4.53 8.19 11.91
N SER A 74 -4.87 9.46 11.68
CA SER A 74 -6.29 9.84 11.50
C SER A 74 -6.87 9.12 10.28
N PRO A 75 -8.19 8.83 10.25
CA PRO A 75 -8.84 8.23 9.09
C PRO A 75 -8.62 9.05 7.81
N ALA A 76 -8.64 10.39 7.92
CA ALA A 76 -8.36 11.29 6.80
C ALA A 76 -6.97 11.08 6.23
N ALA A 77 -5.97 11.15 7.11
CA ALA A 77 -4.57 11.02 6.74
C ALA A 77 -4.31 9.65 6.11
N PHE A 78 -4.89 8.59 6.67
CA PHE A 78 -4.80 7.26 6.11
C PHE A 78 -5.40 7.16 4.71
N VAL A 79 -6.65 7.62 4.52
CA VAL A 79 -7.32 7.55 3.21
C VAL A 79 -6.62 8.42 2.16
N ALA A 80 -6.14 9.60 2.56
CA ALA A 80 -5.36 10.48 1.69
C ALA A 80 -4.04 9.81 1.26
N ALA A 81 -3.28 9.27 2.22
CA ALA A 81 -2.05 8.55 1.95
C ALA A 81 -2.32 7.32 1.08
N PHE A 82 -3.34 6.51 1.39
CA PHE A 82 -3.74 5.33 0.63
C PHE A 82 -4.02 5.65 -0.84
N ARG A 83 -4.80 6.70 -1.11
CA ARG A 83 -5.09 7.15 -2.47
C ARG A 83 -3.85 7.65 -3.21
N HIS A 84 -2.94 8.29 -2.48
CA HIS A 84 -1.70 8.82 -3.03
C HIS A 84 -0.74 7.69 -3.41
N VAL A 85 -0.41 6.80 -2.47
CA VAL A 85 0.56 5.70 -2.71
C VAL A 85 0.06 4.67 -3.72
N GLY A 86 -1.27 4.53 -3.88
CA GLY A 86 -1.87 3.64 -4.88
C GLY A 86 -2.05 4.26 -6.26
N VAL A 87 -1.55 5.47 -6.53
CA VAL A 87 -1.77 6.15 -7.82
C VAL A 87 -1.21 5.37 -9.01
N SER A 88 -0.05 4.72 -8.86
CA SER A 88 0.56 3.91 -9.93
C SER A 88 -0.20 2.62 -10.22
N LEU A 89 -1.10 2.20 -9.32
CA LEU A 89 -1.89 0.98 -9.44
C LEU A 89 -3.21 1.16 -10.21
N ARG A 90 -3.54 2.39 -10.64
CA ARG A 90 -4.86 2.70 -11.23
C ARG A 90 -5.15 1.94 -12.52
N ASP A 91 -4.11 1.71 -13.32
CA ASP A 91 -4.23 1.04 -14.62
C ASP A 91 -3.95 -0.47 -14.54
N GLU A 92 -3.60 -0.97 -13.34
CA GLU A 92 -3.31 -2.37 -13.11
C GLU A 92 -4.60 -3.22 -13.17
N GLN A 93 -4.59 -4.21 -14.06
CA GLN A 93 -5.74 -5.09 -14.29
C GLN A 93 -5.95 -6.13 -13.18
N ARG A 94 -4.88 -6.43 -12.42
CA ARG A 94 -4.92 -7.39 -11.31
C ARG A 94 -3.86 -7.03 -10.28
N LEU A 95 -4.29 -6.73 -9.07
CA LEU A 95 -3.39 -6.51 -7.94
C LEU A 95 -2.98 -7.86 -7.34
N ALA A 96 -1.67 -8.08 -7.21
CA ALA A 96 -1.15 -9.21 -6.47
C ALA A 96 -1.38 -9.01 -4.96
N PRO A 97 -1.55 -10.09 -4.16
CA PRO A 97 -1.75 -9.94 -2.72
C PRO A 97 -0.61 -9.22 -2.01
N ASP A 98 0.65 -9.42 -2.45
CA ASP A 98 1.81 -8.65 -1.94
C ASP A 98 1.65 -7.15 -2.17
N THR A 99 1.20 -6.74 -3.36
CA THR A 99 0.97 -5.34 -3.72
C THR A 99 -0.15 -4.74 -2.88
N ILE A 100 -1.20 -5.53 -2.60
CA ILE A 100 -2.28 -5.13 -1.69
C ILE A 100 -1.73 -4.89 -0.29
N ALA A 101 -1.01 -5.85 0.30
CA ALA A 101 -0.41 -5.63 1.63
C ALA A 101 0.57 -4.43 1.64
N ALA A 102 1.32 -4.24 0.56
CA ALA A 102 2.27 -3.15 0.42
C ALA A 102 1.60 -1.77 0.38
N VAL A 103 0.46 -1.61 -0.28
CA VAL A 103 -0.23 -0.31 -0.35
C VAL A 103 -0.76 0.12 1.01
N PHE A 104 -1.28 -0.82 1.81
CA PHE A 104 -1.72 -0.55 3.19
C PHE A 104 -0.55 -0.16 4.09
N ARG A 105 0.56 -0.89 4.00
CA ARG A 105 1.78 -0.56 4.74
C ARG A 105 2.33 0.82 4.35
N ALA A 106 2.45 1.09 3.06
CA ALA A 106 2.91 2.38 2.55
C ALA A 106 2.01 3.54 3.02
N ALA A 107 0.69 3.36 2.94
CA ALA A 107 -0.28 4.34 3.41
C ALA A 107 -0.14 4.60 4.91
N TRP A 108 -0.03 3.54 5.71
CA TRP A 108 0.16 3.64 7.16
C TRP A 108 1.46 4.36 7.53
N ASP A 109 2.58 4.00 6.87
CA ASP A 109 3.90 4.56 7.15
C ASP A 109 4.06 6.02 6.69
N THR A 110 3.25 6.46 5.71
CA THR A 110 3.33 7.82 5.14
C THR A 110 2.19 8.75 5.54
N ALA A 111 1.17 8.25 6.22
CA ALA A 111 0.07 9.06 6.72
C ALA A 111 0.60 10.13 7.68
N VAL A 112 0.61 11.39 7.21
CA VAL A 112 1.03 12.54 8.01
C VAL A 112 -0.05 12.80 9.04
N PRO A 113 0.27 12.88 10.35
CA PRO A 113 -0.73 13.24 11.34
C PRO A 113 -1.28 14.64 11.04
N ASP A 114 -2.61 14.79 11.10
CA ASP A 114 -3.27 16.10 10.98
C ASP A 114 -2.64 17.07 11.97
N THR A 115 -1.90 18.04 11.43
CA THR A 115 -1.32 19.16 12.18
C THR A 115 -2.17 20.41 12.04
N ASP A 116 -3.17 20.39 11.15
CA ASP A 116 -4.12 21.49 10.94
C ASP A 116 -5.56 21.06 11.29
N PRO A 117 -6.09 21.53 12.44
CA PRO A 117 -7.46 21.20 12.86
C PRO A 117 -8.55 21.80 11.94
N ALA A 118 -8.20 22.73 11.03
CA ALA A 118 -9.17 23.34 10.11
C ALA A 118 -9.40 22.54 8.81
N ALA A 119 -8.52 21.58 8.50
CA ALA A 119 -8.65 20.72 7.31
C ALA A 119 -9.55 19.48 7.54
N ALA A 120 -10.04 19.29 8.77
CA ALA A 120 -10.88 18.16 9.18
C ALA A 120 -12.34 18.21 8.68
N THR A 121 -12.62 18.99 7.64
CA THR A 121 -13.95 19.02 7.02
C THR A 121 -14.06 17.98 5.91
N ASP A 122 -14.96 17.03 6.15
CA ASP A 122 -15.36 15.86 5.32
C ASP A 122 -14.49 14.61 5.42
N VAL A 123 -13.89 14.40 6.60
CA VAL A 123 -13.24 13.15 6.97
C VAL A 123 -14.30 12.15 7.43
N ALA A 124 -14.26 10.93 6.88
CA ALA A 124 -15.06 9.79 7.31
C ALA A 124 -15.25 9.75 8.84
N CYS A 125 -16.49 9.81 9.29
CA CYS A 125 -16.83 9.54 10.68
C CYS A 125 -16.37 8.11 11.02
N GLY A 126 -15.31 7.95 11.83
CA GLY A 126 -14.80 6.62 12.15
C GLY A 126 -13.39 6.58 12.74
N ASP A 127 -12.92 5.36 12.93
CA ASP A 127 -11.62 4.96 13.49
C ASP A 127 -10.83 4.27 12.35
N THR A 128 -9.52 4.52 12.20
CA THR A 128 -8.73 3.93 11.10
C THR A 128 -8.67 2.41 11.25
N ARG A 129 -8.70 1.87 12.47
CA ARG A 129 -8.84 0.44 12.72
C ARG A 129 -10.13 -0.12 12.16
N LEU A 130 -11.24 0.60 12.27
CA LEU A 130 -12.51 0.14 11.71
C LEU A 130 -12.44 0.04 10.18
N LEU A 131 -11.79 1.00 9.52
CA LEU A 131 -11.53 0.93 8.06
C LEU A 131 -10.67 -0.29 7.72
N LEU A 132 -9.58 -0.51 8.45
CA LEU A 132 -8.69 -1.65 8.26
C LEU A 132 -9.43 -2.98 8.49
N SER A 133 -10.13 -3.15 9.60
CA SER A 133 -10.86 -4.38 9.92
C SER A 133 -11.91 -4.73 8.88
N ARG A 134 -12.59 -3.73 8.31
CA ARG A 134 -13.55 -3.95 7.21
C ARG A 134 -12.84 -4.35 5.93
N ALA A 135 -11.78 -3.65 5.56
CA ALA A 135 -11.00 -3.99 4.38
C ALA A 135 -10.41 -5.40 4.48
N THR A 136 -9.82 -5.78 5.62
CA THR A 136 -9.26 -7.12 5.84
C THR A 136 -10.33 -8.20 5.88
N ALA A 137 -11.51 -7.93 6.46
CA ALA A 137 -12.66 -8.83 6.36
C ALA A 137 -13.13 -9.02 4.91
N GLY A 138 -13.20 -7.94 4.13
CA GLY A 138 -13.54 -7.98 2.71
C GLY A 138 -12.54 -8.82 1.91
N LEU A 139 -11.24 -8.59 2.11
CA LEU A 139 -10.17 -9.38 1.49
C LEU A 139 -10.28 -10.89 1.82
N ARG A 140 -10.64 -11.24 3.05
CA ARG A 140 -10.84 -12.63 3.48
C ARG A 140 -12.11 -13.26 2.88
N ALA A 141 -13.13 -12.46 2.60
CA ALA A 141 -14.38 -12.91 2.01
C ALA A 141 -14.30 -13.15 0.50
N HIS A 142 -13.29 -12.58 -0.17
CA HIS A 142 -13.05 -12.82 -1.59
C HIS A 142 -12.57 -14.26 -1.84
N GLU A 143 -13.05 -14.85 -2.94
CA GLU A 143 -12.58 -16.15 -3.42
C GLU A 143 -11.08 -16.10 -3.77
N VAL A 144 -10.42 -17.26 -3.72
CA VAL A 144 -8.96 -17.40 -3.95
C VAL A 144 -8.53 -16.85 -5.31
N ASP A 145 -9.40 -16.96 -6.32
CA ASP A 145 -9.14 -16.51 -7.70
C ASP A 145 -9.71 -15.13 -8.01
N ALA A 146 -10.26 -14.43 -7.02
CA ALA A 146 -10.82 -13.09 -7.21
C ALA A 146 -9.75 -12.13 -7.75
N VAL A 147 -10.09 -11.45 -8.85
CA VAL A 147 -9.27 -10.38 -9.41
C VAL A 147 -9.70 -9.08 -8.75
N LEU A 148 -8.81 -8.52 -7.93
CA LEU A 148 -8.99 -7.18 -7.38
C LEU A 148 -8.24 -6.17 -8.23
N ARG A 149 -8.97 -5.12 -8.67
CA ARG A 149 -8.40 -3.92 -9.27
C ARG A 149 -8.33 -2.82 -8.23
N TRP A 150 -7.58 -1.76 -8.55
CA TRP A 150 -7.47 -0.62 -7.66
C TRP A 150 -8.81 0.00 -7.24
N PRO A 151 -9.81 0.20 -8.12
CA PRO A 151 -11.12 0.71 -7.71
C PRO A 151 -11.85 -0.20 -6.72
N ASP A 152 -11.72 -1.52 -6.87
CA ASP A 152 -12.33 -2.50 -5.95
C ASP A 152 -11.71 -2.34 -4.55
N LEU A 153 -10.38 -2.19 -4.50
CA LEU A 153 -9.64 -2.01 -3.26
C LEU A 153 -9.96 -0.66 -2.57
N VAL A 154 -10.08 0.42 -3.34
CA VAL A 154 -10.54 1.72 -2.80
C VAL A 154 -11.96 1.60 -2.26
N GLY A 155 -12.83 0.84 -2.93
CA GLY A 155 -14.18 0.54 -2.46
C GLY A 155 -14.17 -0.13 -1.08
N LEU A 156 -13.30 -1.11 -0.86
CA LEU A 156 -13.17 -1.79 0.44
C LEU A 156 -12.73 -0.83 1.58
N VAL A 157 -11.96 0.22 1.26
CA VAL A 157 -11.45 1.17 2.26
C VAL A 157 -12.40 2.35 2.48
N VAL A 158 -13.09 2.82 1.43
CA VAL A 158 -13.84 4.09 1.43
C VAL A 158 -15.35 3.90 1.47
N ALA A 159 -15.89 2.71 1.15
CA ALA A 159 -17.33 2.46 1.20
C ALA A 159 -17.84 2.41 2.65
N ALA A 160 -18.12 3.58 3.21
CA ALA A 160 -19.00 3.76 4.34
C ALA A 160 -19.81 5.05 4.14
N PRO A 161 -21.15 5.00 4.12
CA PRO A 161 -21.93 6.17 4.51
C PRO A 161 -21.65 6.43 6.00
N CYS A 162 -21.43 7.69 6.34
CA CYS A 162 -21.48 8.16 7.73
C CYS A 162 -22.85 7.84 8.35
#